data_AF-A0A420WH83-F1
#
_entry.id   AF-A0A420WH83-F1
#
_cell.length_a   1.000
_cell.length_b   1.000
_cell.length_c   1.000
_cell.angle_alpha   90.00
_cell.angle_beta   90.00
_cell.angle_gamma   90.00
#
_symmetry.space_group_name_H-M   'P 1'
#
loop_
_entity.id
_entity.type
_entity.pdbx_description
1 polymer ?
#
loop_
_entity_poly.entity_id
_entity_poly.type
_entity_poly.pdbx_seq_one_letter_code
_entity_poly.pdbx_strand_id
1 'polypeptide(L)' 'MEPEDLLPRAAKPQQRNLAPMSVEELEAYIGELEAEIVRVRQDIEKKTKHRSSAESLFRR' A
#
# COMPACT_ATOMS: atom_id res chain seq x y z
N MET A 1 -15.89 9.02 -28.58
CA MET A 1 -15.27 9.10 -27.24
C MET A 1 -16.39 8.98 -26.26
N GLU A 2 -16.38 7.93 -25.44
CA GLU A 2 -17.37 7.75 -24.38
C GLU A 2 -17.08 8.78 -23.26
N PRO A 3 -18.09 9.24 -22.50
CA PRO A 3 -17.89 10.26 -21.45
C PRO A 3 -16.85 9.85 -20.40
N GLU A 4 -16.61 8.54 -20.23
CA GLU A 4 -15.59 7.99 -19.33
C GLU A 4 -14.15 8.24 -19.80
N ASP A 5 -13.92 8.39 -21.11
CA ASP A 5 -12.60 8.71 -21.69
C ASP A 5 -12.16 10.15 -21.43
N LEU A 6 -13.11 11.02 -21.05
CA LEU A 6 -12.88 12.45 -20.79
C LEU A 6 -12.55 12.74 -19.33
N LEU A 7 -12.59 11.73 -18.45
CA LEU A 7 -12.21 11.89 -17.06
C LEU A 7 -10.68 11.96 -16.94
N PRO A 8 -10.14 12.96 -16.21
CA PRO A 8 -8.72 13.02 -15.93
C PRO A 8 -8.29 11.73 -15.23
N ARG A 9 -7.43 10.93 -15.89
CA ARG A 9 -6.82 9.76 -15.26
C ARG A 9 -6.06 10.25 -14.04
N ALA A 10 -6.37 9.72 -12.86
CA ALA A 10 -5.67 10.09 -11.63
C ALA A 10 -4.16 10.00 -11.86
N ALA A 11 -3.45 11.10 -11.61
CA ALA A 11 -2.02 11.13 -11.79
C ALA A 11 -1.38 10.05 -10.92
N LYS A 12 -0.42 9.31 -11.49
CA LYS A 12 0.34 8.33 -10.71
C LYS A 12 1.02 9.06 -9.54
N PRO A 13 1.03 8.48 -8.33
CA PRO A 13 1.76 9.07 -7.21
C PRO A 13 3.19 9.34 -7.63
N GLN A 14 3.62 10.59 -7.49
CA GLN A 14 4.98 10.95 -7.87
C GLN A 14 5.96 10.33 -6.88
N GLN A 15 6.95 9.60 -7.41
CA GLN A 15 8.00 9.01 -6.59
C GLN A 15 8.83 10.12 -5.94
N ARG A 16 9.28 9.87 -4.70
CA ARG A 16 10.16 10.81 -3.99
C ARG A 16 11.46 10.99 -4.77
N ASN A 17 11.92 12.23 -4.90
CA ASN A 17 13.20 12.50 -5.54
C ASN A 17 14.34 12.11 -4.59
N LEU A 18 15.11 11.09 -4.96
CA LEU A 18 16.22 10.56 -4.17
C LEU A 18 17.57 11.22 -4.47
N ALA A 19 17.66 11.99 -5.57
CA ALA A 19 18.92 12.57 -6.04
C ALA A 19 19.65 13.46 -5.01
N PRO A 20 18.98 14.26 -4.16
CA PRO A 20 19.68 15.11 -3.20
C PRO A 20 20.00 14.41 -1.86
N MET A 21 19.59 13.15 -1.66
CA MET A 21 19.74 12.47 -0.38
C MET A 21 21.14 11.85 -0.22
N SER A 22 21.69 11.95 0.98
CA SER A 22 22.87 11.21 1.44
C SER A 22 22.58 9.71 1.62
N VAL A 23 23.63 8.90 1.79
CA VAL A 23 23.48 7.45 2.02
C VAL A 23 22.72 7.19 3.32
N GLU A 24 23.04 7.92 4.37
CA GLU A 24 22.39 7.81 5.69
C GLU A 24 20.90 8.16 5.61
N GLU A 25 20.54 9.19 4.83
CA GLU A 25 19.13 9.56 4.60
C GLU A 25 18.38 8.49 3.78
N LEU A 26 19.05 7.83 2.83
CA LEU A 26 18.47 6.74 2.06
C LEU A 26 18.25 5.51 2.94
N GLU A 27 19.19 5.17 3.80
CA GLU A 27 19.06 4.08 4.77
C GLU A 27 17.92 4.34 5.76
N ALA A 28 17.82 5.57 6.28
CA ALA A 28 16.71 5.96 7.14
C ALA A 28 15.35 5.84 6.42
N TYR A 29 15.29 6.30 5.16
CA TYR A 29 14.07 6.20 4.36
C TYR A 29 13.67 4.75 4.05
N ILE A 30 14.64 3.88 3.79
CA ILE A 30 14.38 2.43 3.65
C ILE A 30 13.76 1.90 4.94
N GLY A 31 14.32 2.23 6.10
CA GLY A 31 13.78 1.80 7.39
C GLY A 31 12.33 2.24 7.61
N GLU A 32 11.98 3.47 7.25
CA GLU A 32 10.59 3.96 7.29
C GLU A 32 9.66 3.15 6.39
N LEU A 33 10.07 2.89 5.15
CA LEU A 33 9.29 2.11 4.19
C LEU A 33 9.11 0.65 4.62
N GLU A 34 10.14 0.04 5.18
CA GLU A 34 10.08 -1.33 5.70
C GLU A 34 9.14 -1.45 6.89
N ALA A 35 9.19 -0.48 7.82
CA ALA A 35 8.23 -0.41 8.93
C ALA A 35 6.79 -0.29 8.43
N GLU A 36 6.56 0.53 7.40
CA GLU A 36 5.24 0.67 6.79
C GLU A 36 4.78 -0.62 6.11
N ILE A 37 5.67 -1.33 5.42
CA ILE A 37 5.38 -2.65 4.84
C ILE A 37 4.94 -3.64 5.92
N VAL A 38 5.63 -3.66 7.07
CA VAL A 38 5.25 -4.53 8.21
C VAL A 38 3.86 -4.17 8.71
N ARG A 39 3.56 -2.87 8.92
CA ARG A 39 2.25 -2.39 9.36
C ARG A 39 1.13 -2.83 8.42
N VAL A 40 1.31 -2.63 7.12
CA VAL A 40 0.31 -3.00 6.10
C VAL A 40 0.11 -4.52 6.06
N ARG A 41 1.18 -5.31 6.16
CA ARG A 41 1.08 -6.77 6.22
C ARG A 41 0.27 -7.26 7.43
N GLN A 42 0.47 -6.65 8.60
CA GLN A 42 -0.32 -6.98 9.81
C GLN A 42 -1.81 -6.67 9.61
N ASP A 43 -2.14 -5.55 8.98
CA ASP A 43 -3.54 -5.20 8.71
C ASP A 43 -4.18 -6.12 7.67
N ILE A 44 -3.43 -6.55 6.65
CA ILE A 44 -3.87 -7.58 5.70
C ILE A 44 -4.18 -8.88 6.45
N GLU A 45 -3.28 -9.32 7.33
CA GLU A 45 -3.47 -10.54 8.11
C GLU A 45 -4.74 -10.47 8.95
N LYS A 46 -4.95 -9.36 9.69
CA LYS A 46 -6.19 -9.14 10.47
C LYS A 46 -7.43 -9.23 9.59
N LYS A 47 -7.47 -8.49 8.47
CA LYS A 47 -8.61 -8.50 7.54
C LYS A 47 -8.87 -9.87 6.93
N THR A 48 -7.81 -10.63 6.65
CA THR A 48 -7.92 -11.98 6.06
C THR A 48 -8.45 -12.99 7.07
N LYS A 49 -8.00 -12.93 8.33
CA LYS A 49 -8.55 -13.74 9.44
C LYS A 49 -10.04 -13.47 9.63
N HIS A 50 -10.47 -12.21 9.65
CA HIS A 50 -11.89 -11.86 9.74
C HIS A 50 -12.72 -12.46 8.59
N ARG A 51 -12.21 -12.42 7.34
CA ARG A 51 -12.90 -13.02 6.19
C ARG A 51 -12.99 -14.54 6.30
N SER A 52 -11.92 -15.22 6.74
CA SER A 52 -11.92 -16.68 6.93
C SER A 52 -12.87 -17.14 8.03
N SER A 53 -12.94 -16.40 9.15
CA SER A 53 -13.92 -16.68 10.22
C SER A 53 -15.37 -16.48 9.76
N ALA A 54 -15.63 -15.49 8.89
CA ALA A 54 -16.95 -15.29 8.31
C ALA A 54 -17.34 -16.43 7.35
N GLU A 55 -16.45 -16.85 6.45
CA GLU A 55 -16.74 -17.98 5.54
C GLU A 55 -16.99 -19.29 6.28
N SER A 56 -16.29 -19.53 7.40
CA SER A 56 -16.51 -20.71 8.25
C SER A 56 -17.87 -20.69 8.97
N LEU A 57 -18.44 -19.51 9.25
CA LEU A 57 -19.75 -19.37 9.89
C LEU A 57 -20.90 -19.57 8.90
N PHE A 58 -20.70 -19.24 7.62
CA PHE A 58 -21.70 -19.38 6.56
C PHE A 58 -21.70 -20.75 5.85
N ARG A 59 -20.76 -21.66 6.16
CA ARG A 59 -20.69 -23.02 5.59
C ARG A 59 -21.13 -24.14 6.55
N ARG A 60 -21.88 -23.81 7.60
CA ARG A 60 -22.59 -24.80 8.44
C ARG A 60 -24.07 -24.80 8.14
#